data_AF-S1N4G6-F1
#
_entry.id   AF-S1N4G6-F1
#
_cell.length_a   1.000
_cell.length_b   1.000
_cell.length_c   1.000
_cell.angle_alpha   90.00
_cell.angle_beta   90.00
_cell.angle_gamma   90.00
#
_symmetry.space_group_name_H-M   'P 1'
#
loop_
_entity.id
_entity.type
_entity.pdbx_description
1 polymer ?
#
loop_
_entity_poly.entity_id
_entity_poly.type
_entity_poly.pdbx_seq_one_letter_code
_entity_poly.pdbx_strand_id
1 'polypeptide(L)' 'MKKIISIVLFLSIIISQAPITQADSISSNDSQIYSILSVHYTWRYKFENGKQYKRKYDATHQKYVGDWILVS' A
#
# COMPACT_ATOMS: atom_id res chain seq x y z
N MET A 1 4.31 -37.51 -29.12
CA MET A 1 4.97 -37.94 -27.88
C MET A 1 5.48 -36.73 -27.10
N LYS A 2 4.61 -36.06 -26.33
CA LYS A 2 4.97 -34.89 -25.50
C LYS A 2 3.99 -34.79 -24.32
N LYS A 3 3.86 -35.84 -23.50
CA LYS A 3 2.96 -35.84 -22.32
C LYS A 3 3.53 -36.65 -21.14
N ILE A 4 4.84 -36.81 -21.03
CA ILE A 4 5.47 -37.61 -19.96
C ILE A 4 6.60 -36.86 -19.22
N ILE A 5 6.63 -35.53 -19.29
CA ILE A 5 7.67 -34.71 -18.61
C ILE A 5 7.04 -33.88 -17.49
N SER A 6 6.09 -34.45 -16.73
CA SER A 6 5.47 -33.70 -15.62
C SER A 6 5.33 -34.49 -14.31
N ILE A 7 5.92 -35.69 -14.20
CA ILE A 7 5.70 -36.57 -13.05
C ILE A 7 6.95 -36.74 -12.15
N VAL A 8 8.04 -35.99 -12.38
CA VAL A 8 9.31 -36.19 -11.64
C VAL A 8 9.69 -35.01 -10.72
N LEU A 9 8.86 -33.97 -10.60
CA LEU A 9 9.20 -32.79 -9.78
C LEU A 9 8.37 -32.66 -8.48
N PHE A 10 7.94 -33.78 -7.91
CA PHE A 10 7.18 -33.81 -6.64
C PHE A 10 7.81 -34.75 -5.61
N LEU A 11 9.13 -34.79 -5.54
CA LEU A 11 9.83 -35.53 -4.50
C LEU A 11 10.94 -34.69 -3.89
N SER A 12 10.94 -34.65 -2.56
CA SER A 12 11.87 -33.96 -1.64
C SER A 12 11.54 -32.46 -1.46
N ILE A 13 11.36 -31.90 -0.25
CA ILE A 13 12.13 -32.06 0.99
C ILE A 13 11.24 -31.79 2.22
N ILE A 14 11.43 -32.60 3.26
CA ILE A 14 10.85 -32.47 4.61
C ILE A 14 11.75 -31.55 5.43
N ILE A 15 11.19 -30.60 6.19
CA ILE A 15 11.84 -30.03 7.38
C ILE A 15 10.79 -29.86 8.49
N SER A 16 10.85 -30.72 9.51
CA SER A 16 10.16 -30.50 10.79
C SER A 16 10.81 -29.32 11.51
N GLN A 17 10.01 -28.30 11.82
CA GLN A 17 10.46 -27.19 12.66
C GLN A 17 10.06 -27.49 14.12
N ALA A 18 11.03 -27.53 15.03
CA ALA A 18 10.77 -27.48 16.46
C ALA A 18 10.56 -26.02 16.88
N PRO A 19 9.60 -25.69 17.74
CA PRO A 19 9.45 -24.32 18.23
C PRO A 19 10.59 -23.99 19.20
N ILE A 20 11.45 -23.05 18.82
CA ILE A 20 12.40 -22.41 19.73
C ILE A 20 11.62 -21.28 20.41
N THR A 21 11.23 -21.46 21.67
CA THR A 21 10.66 -20.36 22.47
C THR A 21 11.81 -19.44 22.90
N GLN A 22 11.94 -18.30 22.22
CA GLN A 22 12.84 -17.23 22.64
C GLN A 22 12.20 -16.53 23.85
N ALA A 23 12.96 -16.31 24.92
CA ALA A 23 12.53 -15.48 26.02
C ALA A 23 12.68 -14.02 25.61
N ASP A 24 11.55 -13.33 25.42
CA ASP A 24 11.52 -11.90 25.15
C ASP A 24 11.96 -11.14 26.41
N SER A 25 13.18 -10.61 26.40
CA SER A 25 13.55 -9.55 27.33
C SER A 25 12.77 -8.29 26.93
N ILE A 26 11.73 -7.97 27.69
CA ILE A 26 10.96 -6.72 27.55
C ILE A 26 11.89 -5.55 27.89
N SER A 27 12.57 -5.00 26.88
CA SER A 27 13.12 -3.65 26.96
C SER A 27 11.99 -2.69 26.61
N SER A 28 11.24 -2.29 27.64
CA SER A 28 10.27 -1.20 27.54
C SER A 28 11.01 0.11 27.28
N ASN A 29 11.25 0.40 26.00
CA ASN A 29 11.43 1.77 25.57
C ASN A 29 10.47 1.99 24.41
N ASP A 30 9.18 1.98 24.76
CA ASP A 30 8.10 2.35 23.86
C ASP A 30 8.15 3.88 23.72
N SER A 31 9.15 4.35 22.99
CA SER A 31 9.13 5.70 22.45
C SER A 31 7.95 5.72 21.49
N GLN A 32 6.80 6.19 21.97
CA GLN A 32 5.61 6.41 21.13
C GLN A 32 6.01 7.34 20.00
N ILE A 33 6.30 6.75 18.83
CA ILE A 33 6.48 7.48 17.59
C ILE A 33 5.08 7.95 17.22
N TYR A 34 4.73 9.17 17.65
CA TYR A 34 3.57 9.86 17.11
C TYR A 34 3.85 10.10 15.63
N SER A 35 3.36 9.20 14.76
CA SER A 35 3.33 9.46 13.33
C SER A 35 2.34 10.59 13.11
N ILE A 36 2.86 11.80 12.88
CA ILE A 36 2.03 12.92 12.42
C ILE A 36 1.42 12.45 11.10
N LEU A 37 0.13 12.11 11.11
CA LEU A 37 -0.62 11.75 9.91
C LEU A 37 -0.71 12.99 9.02
N SER A 38 0.33 13.21 8.21
CA SER A 38 0.35 14.32 7.27
C SER A 38 -0.62 14.04 6.13
N VAL A 39 -1.57 14.95 5.93
CA VAL A 39 -2.50 14.86 4.80
C VAL A 39 -1.78 15.26 3.51
N HIS A 40 -1.74 14.35 2.54
CA HIS A 40 -1.12 14.60 1.24
C HIS A 40 -2.14 15.21 0.28
N TYR A 41 -1.96 16.48 -0.08
CA TYR A 41 -2.83 17.17 -1.02
C TYR A 41 -2.22 17.28 -2.42
N THR A 42 -3.03 17.02 -3.43
CA THR A 42 -2.66 17.14 -4.85
C THR A 42 -3.73 17.90 -5.63
N TRP A 43 -3.39 18.37 -6.83
CA TRP A 43 -4.36 18.95 -7.77
C TRP A 43 -4.82 17.90 -8.77
N ARG A 44 -6.14 17.82 -8.99
CA ARG A 44 -6.74 17.06 -10.09
C ARG A 44 -7.29 18.04 -11.10
N TYR A 45 -7.18 17.69 -12.38
CA TYR A 45 -7.62 18.51 -13.49
C TYR A 45 -8.69 17.77 -14.30
N LYS A 46 -9.61 18.51 -14.90
CA LYS A 46 -10.57 17.98 -15.87
C LYS A 46 -10.84 19.02 -16.96
N PHE A 47 -11.26 18.54 -18.13
CA PHE A 47 -11.72 19.37 -19.24
C PHE A 47 -13.21 19.12 -19.47
N GLU A 48 -14.02 20.17 -19.44
CA GLU A 48 -15.45 20.12 -19.71
C GLU A 48 -15.85 21.34 -20.53
N ASN A 49 -16.56 21.14 -21.66
CA ASN A 49 -17.01 22.20 -22.56
C ASN A 49 -15.88 23.13 -23.06
N GLY A 50 -14.71 22.55 -23.36
CA GLY A 50 -13.53 23.30 -23.80
C GLY A 50 -12.84 24.11 -22.69
N LYS A 51 -13.33 24.03 -21.44
CA LYS A 51 -12.75 24.71 -20.28
C LYS A 51 -11.99 23.73 -19.40
N GLN A 52 -10.85 24.16 -18.88
CA GLN A 52 -10.05 23.42 -17.91
C GLN A 52 -10.42 23.83 -16.49
N TYR A 53 -10.61 22.84 -15.63
CA TYR A 53 -10.86 23.05 -14.21
C TYR A 53 -9.80 22.33 -13.39
N LYS A 54 -9.55 22.84 -12.18
CA LYS A 54 -8.75 22.16 -11.15
C LYS A 54 -9.49 22.08 -9.83
N ARG A 55 -9.29 21.00 -9.08
CA ARG A 55 -9.86 20.82 -7.73
C ARG A 55 -8.84 20.17 -6.82
N LYS A 56 -8.83 20.58 -5.56
CA LYS A 56 -7.92 20.03 -4.54
C LYS A 56 -8.38 18.61 -4.20
N TYR A 57 -7.44 17.68 -4.12
CA TYR A 57 -7.67 16.29 -3.80
C TYR A 57 -6.81 15.88 -2.61
N ASP A 58 -7.46 15.38 -1.57
CA ASP A 58 -6.85 14.76 -0.42
C ASP A 58 -6.55 13.30 -0.79
N ALA A 59 -5.28 13.01 -1.06
CA ALA A 59 -4.84 11.68 -1.45
C ALA A 59 -4.78 10.72 -0.26
N THR A 60 -4.62 11.24 0.97
CA THR A 60 -4.62 10.43 2.19
C THR A 60 -6.00 9.83 2.46
N HIS A 61 -7.05 10.63 2.30
CA HIS A 61 -8.44 10.20 2.51
C HIS A 61 -9.21 9.93 1.22
N GLN A 62 -8.54 9.99 0.07
CA GLN A 62 -9.07 9.77 -1.27
C GLN A 62 -10.31 10.61 -1.62
N LYS A 63 -10.39 11.85 -1.12
CA LYS A 63 -11.57 12.72 -1.26
C LYS A 63 -11.25 14.03 -1.96
N TYR A 64 -12.23 14.54 -2.70
CA TYR A 64 -12.15 15.89 -3.23
C TYR A 64 -12.46 16.92 -2.14
N VAL A 65 -11.77 18.06 -2.18
CA VAL A 65 -11.90 19.14 -1.20
C VAL A 65 -12.31 20.43 -1.91
N GLY A 66 -13.39 21.07 -1.43
CA GLY A 66 -13.94 22.29 -2.02
C GLY A 66 -14.56 22.05 -3.40
N ASP A 67 -14.75 23.10 -4.20
CA ASP A 67 -15.33 23.01 -5.54
C ASP A 67 -14.27 23.03 -6.66
N TRP A 68 -14.71 22.76 -7.89
CA TRP A 68 -13.88 22.93 -9.08
C TRP A 68 -13.67 24.41 -9.38
N ILE A 69 -12.42 24.78 -9.64
CA ILE A 69 -12.00 26.14 -9.97
C ILE A 69 -11.64 26.18 -11.46
N LEU A 70 -12.23 27.12 -12.20
CA LEU A 70 -11.91 27.37 -13.61
C LEU A 70 -10.47 27.86 -13.73
N VAL A 71 -9.73 27.30 -14.70
CA VAL A 71 -8.32 27.64 -14.98
C VAL A 71 -8.19 28.36 -16.32
N SER A 72 -8.78 27.82 -17.38
CA SER A 72 -8.74 28.36 -18.74
C SER A 72 -9.99 28.00 -19.52
#